data_AF-A0A1F9PZI6-F1
#
_entry.id   AF-A0A1F9PZI6-F1
#
_cell.length_a   1.000
_cell.length_b   1.000
_cell.length_c   1.000
_cell.angle_alpha   90.00
_cell.angle_beta   90.00
_cell.angle_gamma   90.00
#
_symmetry.space_group_name_H-M   'P 1'
#
loop_
_entity.id
_entity.type
_entity.pdbx_description
1 polymer ?
#
loop_
_entity_poly.entity_id
_entity_poly.type
_entity_poly.pdbx_seq_one_letter_code
_entity_poly.pdbx_strand_id
1 'polypeptide(L)'
;MNAAILLKHYDRISEAPDAIPRLRRFILDLAVRGKLVEQDSQDEPASELLKRIRAEKAKTGGTPKRQSAKEGEKPGDLAAWREEDFEVPTSWERVRIRQITSDRGQTVPKTDFTYIDVTAINKEQGCLGETSILSTSEAPSRARKIVRQGDVIYSCVRPYLLNIAIIESEIFPQPIASTAFAVLNGFGLTLPRYIWIVLRSPFIVEAVESLMRGQAYPAINDSDFAQLPFPLPPLAEQQRIVAKVDELMTLCDQLEAARNEREARRQRLTAASLQRLNQPADAAALRADARFYLNNLTRLTTRPEQIKQLRQTILNLAVRGCLVPQDPKDEPASELLKRIRAERVIGKNIKTPAEKPSEGLPVGWNAANLSDYALDVCTGPFGSALHQSDYINGGIPLVNPSHMINDRIISDERVSVPLGIAERLSSYRLESGDVVMARRGEVGRAALVEPHQKGWLCGTGSFYLRFSQEINRHYFLLLLRSTQLRSYLAGKAVGTTMVNLNHNILNKARLQIPPLAEQHRIVARVDELMALCDQLEAQLTTTASDSRRLLEAVLRDALTPSEAQVA
;
A
#
# COMPACT_ATOMS: atom_id res chain seq x y z
N MET A 1 31.15 -3.98 -15.08
CA MET A 1 30.07 -3.82 -14.08
C MET A 1 30.70 -3.72 -12.70
N ASN A 2 30.32 -2.74 -11.87
CA ASN A 2 30.86 -2.62 -10.50
C ASN A 2 30.07 -3.50 -9.50
N ALA A 3 30.12 -4.82 -9.68
CA ALA A 3 29.40 -5.78 -8.83
C ALA A 3 29.80 -5.67 -7.34
N ALA A 4 31.01 -5.17 -7.06
CA ALA A 4 31.50 -4.93 -5.71
C ALA A 4 30.67 -3.90 -4.93
N ILE A 5 30.16 -2.85 -5.59
CA ILE A 5 29.31 -1.83 -4.94
C ILE A 5 27.93 -2.40 -4.60
N LEU A 6 27.37 -3.23 -5.50
CA LEU A 6 26.07 -3.89 -5.29
C LEU A 6 26.14 -4.86 -4.10
N LEU A 7 27.21 -5.65 -4.00
CA LEU A 7 27.44 -6.54 -2.86
C LEU A 7 27.71 -5.76 -1.57
N LYS A 8 28.51 -4.69 -1.62
CA LYS A 8 28.82 -3.83 -0.46
C LYS A 8 27.58 -3.20 0.17
N HIS A 9 26.56 -2.89 -0.63
CA HIS A 9 25.33 -2.24 -0.16
C HIS A 9 24.11 -3.15 -0.14
N TYR A 10 24.28 -4.44 -0.40
CA TYR A 10 23.20 -5.41 -0.56
C TYR A 10 22.21 -5.41 0.61
N ASP A 11 22.69 -5.42 1.85
CA ASP A 11 21.83 -5.44 3.05
C ASP A 11 20.93 -4.21 3.14
N ARG A 12 21.43 -3.02 2.76
CA ARG A 12 20.63 -1.78 2.81
C ARG A 12 19.66 -1.66 1.65
N ILE A 13 20.04 -2.20 0.50
CA ILE A 13 19.27 -2.18 -0.74
C ILE A 13 18.13 -3.18 -0.70
N SER A 14 18.37 -4.39 -0.19
CA SER A 14 17.38 -5.47 -0.10
C SER A 14 16.20 -5.13 0.81
N GLU A 15 16.37 -4.19 1.74
CA GLU A 15 15.30 -3.70 2.60
C GLU A 15 14.34 -2.71 1.90
N ALA A 16 14.69 -2.17 0.72
CA ALA A 16 13.78 -1.30 -0.03
C ALA A 16 12.51 -2.07 -0.45
N PRO A 17 11.30 -1.49 -0.34
CA PRO A 17 10.05 -2.20 -0.65
C PRO A 17 9.99 -2.76 -2.07
N ASP A 18 10.58 -2.05 -3.03
CA ASP A 18 10.62 -2.38 -4.46
C ASP A 18 11.98 -2.93 -4.93
N ALA A 19 12.84 -3.38 -4.00
CA ALA A 19 14.17 -3.89 -4.30
C ALA A 19 14.18 -5.02 -5.34
N ILE A 20 13.42 -6.08 -5.08
CA ILE A 20 13.42 -7.30 -5.90
C ILE A 20 12.86 -7.02 -7.31
N PRO A 21 11.70 -6.36 -7.47
CA PRO A 21 11.24 -5.95 -8.80
C PRO A 21 12.26 -5.13 -9.60
N ARG A 22 12.97 -4.19 -8.95
CA ARG A 22 14.02 -3.40 -9.60
C ARG A 22 15.25 -4.23 -9.96
N LEU A 23 15.65 -5.19 -9.11
CA LEU A 23 16.75 -6.13 -9.41
C LEU A 23 16.41 -6.99 -10.63
N ARG A 24 15.20 -7.53 -10.72
CA ARG A 24 14.76 -8.29 -11.92
C ARG A 24 14.85 -7.45 -13.18
N ARG A 25 14.33 -6.22 -13.12
CA ARG A 25 14.39 -5.25 -14.22
C ARG A 25 15.84 -4.97 -14.64
N PHE A 26 16.72 -4.81 -13.67
CA PHE A 26 18.15 -4.57 -13.87
C PHE A 26 18.88 -5.77 -14.48
N ILE A 27 18.58 -6.99 -14.04
CA ILE A 27 19.13 -8.23 -14.62
C ILE A 27 18.78 -8.31 -16.11
N LEU A 28 17.53 -8.04 -16.49
CA LEU A 28 17.11 -8.03 -17.89
C LEU A 28 17.81 -6.95 -18.70
N ASP A 29 18.02 -5.75 -18.13
CA ASP A 29 18.74 -4.67 -18.79
C ASP A 29 20.22 -5.04 -19.05
N LEU A 30 20.90 -5.62 -18.07
CA LEU A 30 22.27 -6.12 -18.23
C LEU A 30 22.36 -7.24 -19.28
N ALA A 31 21.35 -8.12 -19.31
CA ALA A 31 21.27 -9.23 -20.25
C ALA A 31 21.23 -8.76 -21.70
N VAL A 32 20.52 -7.67 -21.99
CA VAL A 32 20.36 -7.14 -23.36
C VAL A 32 21.45 -6.14 -23.77
N ARG A 33 22.30 -5.71 -22.83
CA ARG A 33 23.46 -4.83 -23.09
C ARG A 33 24.79 -5.59 -23.21
N GLY A 34 24.77 -6.92 -23.11
CA GLY A 34 25.99 -7.74 -23.10
C GLY A 34 26.91 -7.47 -21.91
N LYS A 35 26.31 -7.06 -20.78
CA LYS A 35 27.02 -6.76 -19.53
C LYS A 35 26.80 -7.83 -18.44
N LEU A 36 25.93 -8.82 -18.68
CA LEU A 36 25.55 -9.83 -17.69
C LEU A 36 26.53 -11.02 -17.60
N VAL A 37 27.11 -11.41 -18.73
CA VAL A 37 28.06 -12.52 -18.84
C VAL A 37 29.33 -12.05 -19.54
N GLU A 38 30.43 -12.78 -19.38
CA GLU A 38 31.69 -12.48 -20.07
C GLU A 38 31.56 -12.73 -21.59
N GLN A 39 32.17 -11.84 -22.37
CA GLN A 39 32.30 -11.99 -23.81
C GLN A 39 33.44 -12.96 -24.11
N ASP A 40 33.20 -13.90 -25.02
CA ASP A 40 34.22 -14.85 -25.47
C ASP A 40 34.64 -14.51 -26.90
N SER A 41 35.91 -14.18 -27.08
CA SER A 41 36.51 -13.91 -28.41
C SER A 41 36.50 -15.11 -29.36
N GLN A 42 36.31 -16.33 -28.84
CA GLN A 42 36.20 -17.56 -29.63
C GLN A 42 34.78 -17.84 -30.12
N ASP A 43 33.77 -17.10 -29.62
CA ASP A 43 32.41 -17.25 -30.11
C ASP A 43 32.31 -16.82 -31.57
N GLU A 44 31.52 -17.56 -32.35
CA GLU A 44 31.13 -17.12 -33.68
C GLU A 44 30.37 -15.78 -33.60
N PRO A 45 30.81 -14.74 -34.32
CA PRO A 45 30.17 -13.43 -34.21
C PRO A 45 28.71 -13.47 -34.68
N ALA A 46 27.87 -12.61 -34.10
CA ALA A 46 26.44 -12.55 -34.42
C ALA A 46 26.16 -12.25 -35.91
N SER A 47 27.13 -11.68 -36.63
CA SER A 47 27.07 -11.44 -38.07
C SER A 47 26.94 -12.74 -38.89
N GLU A 48 27.63 -13.81 -38.51
CA GLU A 48 27.50 -15.14 -39.14
C GLU A 48 26.19 -15.82 -38.76
N LEU A 49 25.77 -15.70 -37.50
CA LEU A 49 24.45 -16.16 -37.06
C LEU A 49 23.33 -15.50 -37.87
N LEU A 50 23.42 -14.19 -38.09
CA LEU A 50 22.44 -13.44 -38.88
C LEU A 50 22.39 -13.91 -40.35
N LYS A 51 23.52 -14.28 -40.95
CA LYS A 51 23.55 -14.88 -42.29
C LYS A 51 22.80 -16.21 -42.32
N ARG A 52 22.99 -17.08 -41.32
CA ARG A 52 22.26 -18.36 -41.20
C ARG A 52 20.76 -18.14 -41.04
N ILE A 53 20.36 -17.19 -40.20
CA ILE A 53 18.95 -16.81 -40.02
C ILE A 53 18.33 -16.36 -41.35
N ARG A 54 19.03 -15.52 -42.12
CA ARG A 54 18.56 -15.09 -43.46
C ARG A 54 18.40 -16.27 -44.41
N ALA A 55 19.35 -17.20 -44.42
CA ALA A 55 19.29 -18.40 -45.26
C ALA A 55 18.10 -19.30 -44.86
N GLU A 56 17.89 -19.51 -43.56
CA GLU A 56 16.80 -20.36 -43.07
C GLU A 56 15.42 -19.75 -43.33
N LYS A 57 15.30 -18.42 -43.17
CA LYS A 57 14.10 -17.66 -43.52
C LYS A 57 13.78 -17.74 -45.02
N ALA A 58 14.80 -17.75 -45.88
CA ALA A 58 14.61 -17.91 -47.32
C ALA A 58 14.09 -19.33 -47.68
N LYS A 59 14.58 -20.38 -47.00
CA LYS A 59 14.12 -21.77 -47.22
C LYS A 59 12.68 -22.01 -46.80
N THR A 60 12.24 -21.38 -45.71
CA THR A 60 10.89 -21.59 -45.15
C THR A 60 9.77 -20.91 -45.97
N GLY A 61 10.09 -20.31 -47.13
CA GLY A 61 9.09 -19.78 -48.06
C GLY A 61 8.24 -18.66 -47.48
N GLY A 62 8.76 -17.96 -46.46
CA GLY A 62 8.09 -16.84 -45.80
C GLY A 62 8.04 -15.60 -46.70
N THR A 63 7.38 -15.69 -47.86
CA THR A 63 6.92 -14.49 -48.55
C THR A 63 5.89 -13.80 -47.65
N PRO A 64 6.13 -12.56 -47.22
CA PRO A 64 5.20 -11.87 -46.35
C PRO A 64 3.98 -11.47 -47.17
N LYS A 65 2.91 -12.28 -47.18
CA LYS A 65 1.63 -11.85 -47.76
C LYS A 65 0.95 -10.73 -46.96
N ARG A 66 1.53 -10.28 -45.83
CA ARG A 66 1.04 -9.15 -45.03
C ARG A 66 2.09 -8.25 -44.35
N GLN A 67 3.40 -8.55 -44.44
CA GLN A 67 4.47 -7.67 -43.92
C GLN A 67 5.12 -6.81 -45.02
N SER A 68 4.38 -6.47 -46.08
CA SER A 68 4.78 -5.32 -46.89
C SER A 68 4.46 -4.06 -46.08
N ALA A 69 5.41 -3.58 -45.30
CA ALA A 69 5.57 -2.12 -45.25
C ALA A 69 5.69 -1.70 -46.72
N LYS A 70 4.79 -0.85 -47.21
CA LYS A 70 4.96 -0.28 -48.55
C LYS A 70 6.37 0.32 -48.57
N GLU A 71 7.19 -0.06 -49.55
CA GLU A 71 8.44 0.66 -49.82
C GLU A 71 8.07 2.14 -49.99
N GLY A 72 8.38 2.97 -48.99
CA GLY A 72 7.99 4.37 -48.94
C GLY A 72 7.09 4.81 -47.78
N GLU A 73 6.51 3.91 -46.98
CA GLU A 73 5.94 4.30 -45.68
C GLU A 73 7.09 4.62 -44.73
N LYS A 74 7.31 5.91 -44.48
CA LYS A 74 8.18 6.37 -43.40
C LYS A 74 7.77 5.60 -42.13
N PRO A 75 8.70 4.95 -41.42
CA PRO A 75 8.41 4.42 -40.10
C PRO A 75 7.65 5.51 -39.34
N GLY A 76 6.51 5.20 -38.73
CA GLY A 76 5.90 6.14 -37.79
C GLY A 76 7.01 6.55 -36.84
N ASP A 77 7.29 7.85 -36.78
CA ASP A 77 8.54 8.40 -36.26
C ASP A 77 9.10 7.58 -35.09
N LEU A 78 10.04 6.67 -35.38
CA LEU A 78 10.93 6.09 -34.36
C LEU A 78 11.82 7.19 -33.74
N ALA A 79 11.65 8.44 -34.18
CA ALA A 79 12.36 9.66 -33.81
C ALA A 79 12.27 10.04 -32.33
N ALA A 80 11.47 9.35 -31.51
CA ALA A 80 11.48 9.55 -30.05
C ALA A 80 12.54 8.72 -29.33
N TRP A 81 13.18 7.74 -29.99
CA TRP A 81 14.18 6.86 -29.38
C TRP A 81 15.50 6.91 -30.15
N ARG A 82 16.58 7.36 -29.50
CA ARG A 82 17.91 7.42 -30.10
C ARG A 82 18.59 6.07 -29.92
N GLU A 83 18.78 5.34 -31.01
CA GLU A 83 19.63 4.13 -31.03
C GLU A 83 21.04 4.39 -30.45
N GLU A 84 21.48 5.63 -30.45
CA GLU A 84 22.73 6.12 -29.87
C GLU A 84 22.87 5.82 -28.37
N ASP A 85 21.76 5.69 -27.61
CA ASP A 85 21.78 5.50 -26.15
C ASP A 85 21.88 4.02 -25.70
N PHE A 86 21.82 3.08 -26.66
CA PHE A 86 21.85 1.64 -26.38
C PHE A 86 23.08 0.97 -27.02
N GLU A 87 24.19 1.00 -26.28
CA GLU A 87 25.43 0.33 -26.66
C GLU A 87 25.33 -1.19 -26.47
N VAL A 88 25.80 -1.92 -27.49
CA VAL A 88 25.95 -3.38 -27.46
C VAL A 88 27.41 -3.75 -27.76
N PRO A 89 27.88 -4.93 -27.34
CA PRO A 89 29.21 -5.42 -27.68
C PRO A 89 29.50 -5.43 -29.18
N THR A 90 30.77 -5.31 -29.56
CA THR A 90 31.19 -5.35 -30.97
C THR A 90 30.97 -6.71 -31.63
N SER A 91 30.85 -7.78 -30.84
CA SER A 91 30.52 -9.13 -31.33
C SER A 91 29.02 -9.30 -31.63
N TRP A 92 28.17 -8.34 -31.24
CA TRP A 92 26.72 -8.39 -31.40
C TRP A 92 26.27 -7.63 -32.64
N GLU A 93 25.10 -8.01 -33.14
CA GLU A 93 24.44 -7.32 -34.25
C GLU A 93 23.20 -6.57 -33.76
N ARG A 94 23.04 -5.34 -34.22
CA ARG A 94 21.83 -4.54 -33.97
C ARG A 94 20.86 -4.78 -35.12
N VAL A 95 19.78 -5.49 -34.83
CA VAL A 95 18.81 -5.90 -35.85
C VAL A 95 17.39 -5.51 -35.44
N ARG A 96 16.43 -5.73 -36.34
CA ARG A 96 15.00 -5.58 -36.10
C ARG A 96 14.39 -6.94 -35.82
N ILE A 97 13.32 -7.01 -35.01
CA ILE A 97 12.59 -8.26 -34.72
C ILE A 97 12.23 -9.02 -36.00
N ARG A 98 11.80 -8.32 -37.07
CA ARG A 98 11.48 -8.95 -38.36
C ARG A 98 12.65 -9.65 -39.05
N GLN A 99 13.89 -9.30 -38.73
CA GLN A 99 15.08 -9.89 -39.35
C GLN A 99 15.43 -11.23 -38.70
N ILE A 100 15.06 -11.44 -37.43
CA ILE A 100 15.39 -12.64 -36.65
C ILE A 100 14.21 -13.55 -36.38
N THR A 101 12.99 -13.10 -36.64
CA THR A 101 11.76 -13.88 -36.43
C THR A 101 10.88 -13.93 -37.68
N SER A 102 9.95 -14.89 -37.67
CA SER A 102 8.82 -14.96 -38.61
C SER A 102 7.55 -15.38 -37.89
N ASP A 103 6.40 -15.00 -38.45
CA ASP A 103 5.13 -15.64 -38.08
C ASP A 103 5.01 -17.04 -38.70
N ARG A 104 4.01 -17.80 -38.24
CA ARG A 104 3.62 -19.10 -38.80
C ARG A 104 2.42 -19.01 -39.74
N GLY A 105 1.93 -17.80 -40.02
CA GLY A 105 0.68 -17.56 -40.74
C GLY A 105 -0.59 -17.76 -39.90
N GLN A 106 -1.71 -17.87 -40.60
CA GLN A 106 -3.04 -18.04 -40.02
C GLN A 106 -3.78 -19.22 -40.63
N THR A 107 -4.64 -19.86 -39.86
CA THR A 107 -5.54 -20.93 -40.29
C THR A 107 -6.94 -20.73 -39.68
N VAL A 108 -7.94 -21.39 -40.25
CA VAL A 108 -9.23 -21.59 -39.60
C VAL A 108 -9.24 -23.01 -39.04
N PRO A 109 -9.54 -23.21 -37.75
CA PRO A 109 -9.61 -24.56 -37.17
C PRO A 109 -10.58 -25.45 -37.95
N LYS A 110 -10.13 -26.66 -38.35
CA LYS A 110 -10.94 -27.66 -39.08
C LYS A 110 -11.34 -28.86 -38.23
N THR A 111 -10.70 -29.01 -37.09
CA THR A 111 -10.97 -30.00 -36.05
C THR A 111 -10.94 -29.30 -34.70
N ASP A 112 -11.27 -30.03 -33.63
CA ASP A 112 -11.03 -29.58 -32.27
C ASP A 112 -9.57 -29.14 -32.13
N PHE A 113 -9.38 -28.05 -31.39
CA PHE A 113 -8.11 -27.34 -31.32
C PHE A 113 -7.91 -26.75 -29.92
N THR A 114 -6.65 -26.58 -29.52
CA THR A 114 -6.32 -25.90 -28.27
C THR A 114 -6.28 -24.40 -28.52
N TYR A 115 -7.19 -23.65 -27.92
CA TYR A 115 -7.26 -22.21 -28.09
C TYR A 115 -6.40 -21.49 -27.05
N ILE A 116 -5.53 -20.59 -27.55
CA ILE A 116 -4.65 -19.77 -26.71
C ILE A 116 -5.07 -18.32 -26.86
N ASP A 117 -5.67 -17.75 -25.81
CA ASP A 117 -5.93 -16.32 -25.72
C ASP A 117 -5.07 -15.64 -24.65
N VAL A 118 -5.28 -14.34 -24.43
CA VAL A 118 -4.49 -13.57 -23.47
C VAL A 118 -4.67 -14.08 -22.05
N THR A 119 -5.81 -14.71 -21.72
CA THR A 119 -6.07 -15.25 -20.37
C THR A 119 -5.32 -16.57 -20.10
N ALA A 120 -4.91 -17.28 -21.16
CA ALA A 120 -4.10 -18.48 -21.07
C ALA A 120 -2.60 -18.20 -20.80
N ILE A 121 -2.19 -16.95 -20.61
CA ILE A 121 -0.79 -16.57 -20.40
C ILE A 121 -0.48 -16.49 -18.91
N ASN A 122 0.46 -17.31 -18.44
CA ASN A 122 1.11 -17.11 -17.15
C ASN A 122 2.30 -16.15 -17.38
N LYS A 123 2.06 -14.86 -17.19
CA LYS A 123 3.06 -13.81 -17.46
C LYS A 123 4.20 -13.81 -16.45
N GLU A 124 4.00 -14.35 -15.26
CA GLU A 124 5.02 -14.47 -14.21
C GLU A 124 6.06 -15.52 -14.60
N GLN A 125 5.61 -16.69 -15.07
CA GLN A 125 6.48 -17.78 -15.52
C GLN A 125 6.90 -17.66 -17.00
N GLY A 126 6.22 -16.82 -17.78
CA GLY A 126 6.51 -16.67 -19.20
C GLY A 126 6.18 -17.92 -20.02
N CYS A 127 5.12 -18.63 -19.62
CA CYS A 127 4.63 -19.86 -20.24
C CYS A 127 3.10 -19.82 -20.38
N LEU A 128 2.52 -20.87 -20.95
CA LEU A 128 1.07 -21.03 -20.97
C LEU A 128 0.60 -21.53 -19.61
N GLY A 129 -0.48 -20.92 -19.10
CA GLY A 129 -1.27 -21.43 -17.99
C GLY A 129 -2.33 -22.42 -18.49
N GLU A 130 -3.54 -22.33 -17.97
CA GLU A 130 -4.66 -23.17 -18.42
C GLU A 130 -5.13 -22.75 -19.82
N THR A 131 -5.22 -23.73 -20.72
CA THR A 131 -5.76 -23.57 -22.09
C THR A 131 -7.07 -24.33 -22.24
N SER A 132 -7.94 -23.87 -23.12
CA SER A 132 -9.20 -24.56 -23.44
C SER A 132 -9.12 -25.29 -24.77
N ILE A 133 -9.72 -26.48 -24.83
CA ILE A 133 -9.99 -27.18 -26.09
C ILE A 133 -11.37 -26.75 -26.56
N LEU A 134 -11.45 -26.27 -27.79
CA LEU A 134 -12.70 -25.80 -28.40
C LEU A 134 -13.01 -26.62 -29.65
N SER A 135 -14.30 -26.84 -29.89
CA SER A 135 -14.77 -27.35 -31.17
C SER A 135 -14.71 -26.28 -32.26
N THR A 136 -14.75 -26.69 -33.53
CA THR A 136 -14.74 -25.75 -34.67
C THR A 136 -15.95 -24.81 -34.67
N SER A 137 -17.11 -25.26 -34.19
CA SER A 137 -18.33 -24.45 -34.07
C SER A 137 -18.24 -23.35 -33.02
N GLU A 138 -17.38 -23.54 -32.00
CA GLU A 138 -17.19 -22.61 -30.90
C GLU A 138 -16.00 -21.67 -31.13
N ALA A 139 -15.29 -21.86 -32.25
CA ALA A 139 -14.06 -21.13 -32.55
C ALA A 139 -14.30 -19.61 -32.63
N PRO A 140 -13.69 -18.81 -31.74
CA PRO A 140 -13.77 -17.36 -31.83
C PRO A 140 -13.22 -16.87 -33.18
N SER A 141 -13.74 -15.75 -33.69
CA SER A 141 -13.26 -15.14 -34.94
C SER A 141 -11.76 -14.83 -34.92
N ARG A 142 -11.22 -14.56 -33.72
CA ARG A 142 -9.81 -14.31 -33.43
C ARG A 142 -8.94 -15.56 -33.32
N ALA A 143 -9.49 -16.78 -33.24
CA ALA A 143 -8.71 -18.01 -33.19
C ALA A 143 -8.13 -18.35 -34.57
N ARG A 144 -6.95 -17.79 -34.89
CA ARG A 144 -6.39 -17.87 -36.24
C ARG A 144 -4.88 -18.12 -36.31
N LYS A 145 -4.09 -17.64 -35.34
CA LYS A 145 -2.63 -17.66 -35.45
C LYS A 145 -2.11 -19.08 -35.20
N ILE A 146 -1.33 -19.60 -36.14
CA ILE A 146 -0.66 -20.90 -35.96
C ILE A 146 0.49 -20.69 -34.97
N VAL A 147 0.66 -21.60 -34.02
CA VAL A 147 1.80 -21.63 -33.11
C VAL A 147 2.33 -23.06 -33.00
N ARG A 148 3.60 -23.20 -32.63
CA ARG A 148 4.29 -24.48 -32.42
C ARG A 148 5.22 -24.39 -31.22
N GLN A 149 5.67 -25.54 -30.74
CA GLN A 149 6.73 -25.61 -29.73
C GLN A 149 7.94 -24.76 -30.17
N GLY A 150 8.48 -23.99 -29.23
CA GLY A 150 9.58 -23.06 -29.44
C GLY A 150 9.17 -21.68 -29.97
N ASP A 151 7.90 -21.46 -30.33
CA ASP A 151 7.44 -20.12 -30.69
C ASP A 151 7.28 -19.26 -29.42
N VAL A 152 7.60 -17.97 -29.55
CA VAL A 152 7.26 -16.95 -28.55
C VAL A 152 6.02 -16.20 -29.02
N ILE A 153 5.03 -16.04 -28.15
CA ILE A 153 3.84 -15.24 -28.41
C ILE A 153 3.84 -13.98 -27.55
N TYR A 154 3.54 -12.84 -28.16
CA TYR A 154 3.53 -11.53 -27.52
C TYR A 154 2.17 -10.85 -27.72
N SER A 155 1.50 -10.45 -26.65
CA SER A 155 0.21 -9.77 -26.77
C SER A 155 0.39 -8.34 -27.25
N CYS A 156 -0.12 -8.03 -28.44
CA CYS A 156 -0.10 -6.68 -29.01
C CYS A 156 -1.18 -5.76 -28.40
N VAL A 157 -2.08 -6.31 -27.58
CA VAL A 157 -3.14 -5.58 -26.87
C VAL A 157 -2.75 -5.40 -25.40
N ARG A 158 -2.76 -4.15 -24.93
CA ARG A 158 -2.26 -3.76 -23.59
C ARG A 158 -0.87 -4.33 -23.30
N PRO A 159 0.13 -4.10 -24.18
CA PRO A 159 1.45 -4.71 -24.06
C PRO A 159 2.19 -4.41 -22.75
N TYR A 160 1.87 -3.31 -22.05
CA TYR A 160 2.38 -3.01 -20.70
C TYR A 160 2.08 -4.10 -19.66
N LEU A 161 1.11 -5.00 -19.92
CA LEU A 161 0.82 -6.15 -19.06
C LEU A 161 1.82 -7.30 -19.22
N LEU A 162 2.70 -7.24 -20.23
CA LEU A 162 3.74 -8.23 -20.50
C LEU A 162 3.22 -9.67 -20.61
N ASN A 163 2.04 -9.83 -21.22
CA ASN A 163 1.49 -11.13 -21.57
C ASN A 163 2.30 -11.72 -22.73
N ILE A 164 3.40 -12.37 -22.37
CA ILE A 164 4.39 -12.96 -23.26
C ILE A 164 4.66 -14.39 -22.76
N ALA A 165 4.49 -15.37 -23.64
CA ALA A 165 4.72 -16.77 -23.31
C ALA A 165 5.57 -17.46 -24.37
N ILE A 166 6.25 -18.51 -23.95
CA ILE A 166 6.91 -19.46 -24.83
C ILE A 166 6.06 -20.73 -24.86
N ILE A 167 5.89 -21.30 -26.05
CA ILE A 167 5.28 -22.61 -26.21
C ILE A 167 6.34 -23.66 -25.91
N GLU A 168 6.41 -24.11 -24.65
CA GLU A 168 7.51 -24.95 -24.16
C GLU A 168 7.43 -26.41 -24.60
N SER A 169 6.21 -26.93 -24.73
CA SER A 169 5.93 -28.30 -25.11
C SER A 169 5.11 -28.38 -26.39
N GLU A 170 5.12 -29.53 -27.05
CA GLU A 170 4.11 -29.83 -28.05
C GLU A 170 2.72 -29.85 -27.40
N ILE A 171 1.71 -29.37 -28.12
CA ILE A 171 0.33 -29.25 -27.63
C ILE A 171 -0.59 -30.00 -28.61
N PHE A 172 -1.46 -30.84 -28.06
CA PHE A 172 -2.48 -31.55 -28.80
C PHE A 172 -3.83 -31.41 -28.08
N PRO A 173 -4.95 -31.16 -28.79
CA PRO A 173 -5.07 -30.92 -30.24
C PRO A 173 -4.36 -29.66 -30.72
N GLN A 174 -4.19 -29.48 -32.05
CA GLN A 174 -3.38 -28.41 -32.65
C GLN A 174 -3.60 -27.05 -31.96
N PRO A 175 -2.54 -26.35 -31.51
CA PRO A 175 -2.69 -25.08 -30.84
C PRO A 175 -2.93 -23.95 -31.84
N ILE A 176 -3.94 -23.12 -31.57
CA ILE A 176 -4.26 -21.93 -32.36
C ILE A 176 -4.42 -20.75 -31.42
N ALA A 177 -3.59 -19.74 -31.62
CA ALA A 177 -3.58 -18.54 -30.82
C ALA A 177 -4.51 -17.45 -31.36
N SER A 178 -4.91 -16.55 -30.46
CA SER A 178 -5.65 -15.35 -30.79
C SER A 178 -4.88 -14.44 -31.76
N THR A 179 -5.58 -13.76 -32.67
CA THR A 179 -5.01 -12.69 -33.51
C THR A 179 -4.48 -11.50 -32.72
N ALA A 180 -4.78 -11.41 -31.42
CA ALA A 180 -4.19 -10.43 -30.51
C ALA A 180 -2.68 -10.65 -30.27
N PHE A 181 -2.13 -11.80 -30.67
CA PHE A 181 -0.71 -12.12 -30.53
C PHE A 181 0.10 -11.91 -31.81
N ALA A 182 1.30 -11.33 -31.63
CA ALA A 182 2.41 -11.56 -32.53
C ALA A 182 3.03 -12.94 -32.22
N VAL A 183 3.33 -13.71 -33.26
CA VAL A 183 4.00 -15.03 -33.15
C VAL A 183 5.41 -14.89 -33.68
N LEU A 184 6.38 -15.33 -32.89
CA LEU A 184 7.81 -15.12 -33.11
C LEU A 184 8.52 -16.48 -33.13
N ASN A 185 8.73 -17.00 -34.33
CA ASN A 185 9.57 -18.16 -34.58
C ASN A 185 11.01 -17.70 -34.87
N GLY A 186 11.97 -18.07 -34.01
CA GLY A 186 13.40 -17.77 -34.15
C GLY A 186 14.22 -18.76 -34.99
N PHE A 187 13.55 -19.65 -35.76
CA PHE A 187 14.16 -20.66 -36.63
C PHE A 187 15.11 -21.66 -35.93
N GLY A 188 15.01 -21.79 -34.61
CA GLY A 188 15.98 -22.57 -33.81
C GLY A 188 17.38 -21.92 -33.72
N LEU A 189 17.56 -20.73 -34.29
CA LEU A 189 18.81 -19.98 -34.33
C LEU A 189 18.80 -18.76 -33.41
N THR A 190 17.63 -18.34 -32.94
CA THR A 190 17.48 -17.39 -31.83
C THR A 190 16.71 -18.10 -30.72
N LEU A 191 17.31 -18.20 -29.53
CA LEU A 191 16.71 -18.96 -28.43
C LEU A 191 15.37 -18.31 -28.02
N PRO A 192 14.28 -19.09 -27.88
CA PRO A 192 12.99 -18.56 -27.46
C PRO A 192 13.08 -17.79 -26.14
N ARG A 193 13.81 -18.34 -25.16
CA ARG A 193 14.02 -17.68 -23.86
C ARG A 193 14.79 -16.38 -23.98
N TYR A 194 15.75 -16.27 -24.90
CA TYR A 194 16.43 -15.01 -25.17
C TYR A 194 15.49 -13.98 -25.82
N ILE A 195 14.63 -14.39 -26.77
CA ILE A 195 13.58 -13.52 -27.33
C ILE A 195 12.68 -13.00 -26.21
N TRP A 196 12.24 -13.87 -25.30
CA TRP A 196 11.42 -13.50 -24.15
C TRP A 196 12.12 -12.51 -23.20
N ILE A 197 13.42 -12.71 -22.92
CA ILE A 197 14.26 -11.78 -22.14
C ILE A 197 14.28 -10.40 -22.78
N VAL A 198 14.56 -10.34 -24.10
CA VAL A 198 14.62 -9.07 -24.84
C VAL A 198 13.28 -8.34 -24.78
N LEU A 199 12.16 -9.04 -25.05
CA LEU A 199 10.82 -8.45 -25.06
C LEU A 199 10.36 -7.93 -23.69
N ARG A 200 10.98 -8.38 -22.59
CA ARG A 200 10.71 -7.92 -21.23
C ARG A 200 11.75 -6.93 -20.70
N SER A 201 12.81 -6.69 -21.45
CA SER A 201 13.83 -5.71 -21.06
C SER A 201 13.23 -4.31 -20.99
N PRO A 202 13.70 -3.45 -20.08
CA PRO A 202 13.23 -2.06 -19.96
C PRO A 202 13.23 -1.32 -21.28
N PHE A 203 14.30 -1.53 -22.05
CA PHE A 203 14.51 -1.00 -23.39
C PHE A 203 13.35 -1.29 -24.34
N ILE A 204 12.90 -2.54 -24.42
CA ILE A 204 11.77 -2.89 -25.30
C ILE A 204 10.43 -2.41 -24.74
N VAL A 205 10.24 -2.49 -23.42
CA VAL A 205 8.99 -2.03 -22.79
C VAL A 205 8.78 -0.54 -23.06
N GLU A 206 9.80 0.29 -22.87
CA GLU A 206 9.76 1.72 -23.14
C GLU A 206 9.55 2.03 -24.64
N ALA A 207 10.23 1.29 -25.53
CA ALA A 207 10.03 1.43 -26.97
C ALA A 207 8.57 1.09 -27.37
N VAL A 208 8.01 0.01 -26.85
CA VAL A 208 6.62 -0.37 -27.13
C VAL A 208 5.65 0.67 -26.58
N GLU A 209 5.83 1.12 -25.32
CA GLU A 209 4.97 2.14 -24.71
C GLU A 209 4.92 3.44 -25.52
N SER A 210 6.04 3.84 -26.12
CA SER A 210 6.11 5.03 -26.99
C SER A 210 5.35 4.88 -28.32
N LEU A 211 5.15 3.64 -28.80
CA LEU A 211 4.50 3.33 -30.08
C LEU A 211 3.02 2.94 -29.94
N MET A 212 2.55 2.75 -28.71
CA MET A 212 1.17 2.34 -28.43
C MET A 212 0.16 3.42 -28.83
N ARG A 213 -0.96 2.99 -29.41
CA ARG A 213 -2.07 3.87 -29.81
C ARG A 213 -3.37 3.48 -29.12
N GLY A 214 -4.22 4.47 -28.89
CA GLY A 214 -5.56 4.31 -28.30
C GLY A 214 -5.58 4.50 -26.78
N GLN A 215 -6.55 5.27 -26.26
CA GLN A 215 -6.66 5.54 -24.83
C GLN A 215 -7.34 4.40 -24.04
N ALA A 216 -8.43 3.83 -24.56
CA ALA A 216 -9.21 2.80 -23.85
C ALA A 216 -8.65 1.37 -24.03
N TYR A 217 -8.08 1.07 -25.20
CA TYR A 217 -7.44 -0.22 -25.50
C TYR A 217 -6.10 0.02 -26.18
N PRO A 218 -5.07 0.39 -25.40
CA PRO A 218 -3.75 0.64 -25.95
C PRO A 218 -3.21 -0.60 -26.69
N ALA A 219 -2.76 -0.43 -27.92
CA ALA A 219 -2.23 -1.52 -28.73
C ALA A 219 -1.06 -1.07 -29.62
N ILE A 220 -0.18 -2.02 -29.96
CA ILE A 220 0.86 -1.86 -30.97
C ILE A 220 0.45 -2.62 -32.24
N ASN A 221 0.66 -2.04 -33.42
CA ASN A 221 0.35 -2.71 -34.68
C ASN A 221 1.53 -3.58 -35.15
N ASP A 222 1.24 -4.53 -36.05
CA ASP A 222 2.23 -5.50 -36.54
C ASP A 222 3.43 -4.83 -37.23
N SER A 223 3.24 -3.71 -37.94
CA SER A 223 4.33 -3.00 -38.63
C SER A 223 5.30 -2.36 -37.66
N ASP A 224 4.79 -1.67 -36.64
CA ASP A 224 5.59 -1.01 -35.61
C ASP A 224 6.30 -2.07 -34.75
N PHE A 225 5.58 -3.14 -34.37
CA PHE A 225 6.17 -4.27 -33.65
C PHE A 225 7.33 -4.94 -34.41
N ALA A 226 7.17 -5.12 -35.73
CA ALA A 226 8.19 -5.71 -36.59
C ALA A 226 9.48 -4.88 -36.70
N GLN A 227 9.41 -3.56 -36.44
CA GLN A 227 10.56 -2.65 -36.42
C GLN A 227 11.19 -2.47 -35.03
N LEU A 228 10.68 -3.14 -34.00
CA LEU A 228 11.31 -3.06 -32.69
C LEU A 228 12.78 -3.50 -32.79
N PRO A 229 13.70 -2.76 -32.16
CA PRO A 229 15.10 -3.12 -32.12
C PRO A 229 15.30 -4.45 -31.38
N PHE A 230 16.33 -5.18 -31.75
CA PHE A 230 16.68 -6.46 -31.16
C PHE A 230 18.20 -6.58 -31.12
N PRO A 231 18.83 -6.65 -29.94
CA PRO A 231 20.24 -6.95 -29.82
C PRO A 231 20.46 -8.45 -30.03
N LEU A 232 21.23 -8.84 -31.04
CA LEU A 232 21.51 -10.24 -31.36
C LEU A 232 22.94 -10.60 -30.94
N PRO A 233 23.13 -11.41 -29.89
CA PRO A 233 24.43 -12.00 -29.54
C PRO A 233 24.75 -13.23 -30.39
N PRO A 234 26.02 -13.67 -30.40
CA PRO A 234 26.41 -15.05 -30.71
C PRO A 234 25.48 -16.08 -30.06
N LEU A 235 25.22 -17.20 -30.73
CA LEU A 235 24.31 -18.23 -30.21
C LEU A 235 24.82 -18.84 -28.89
N ALA A 236 26.13 -19.06 -28.77
CA ALA A 236 26.73 -19.53 -27.53
C ALA A 236 26.54 -18.53 -26.38
N GLU A 237 26.69 -17.23 -26.65
CA GLU A 237 26.44 -16.19 -25.66
C GLU A 237 24.95 -16.09 -25.28
N GLN A 238 24.01 -16.28 -26.22
CA GLN A 238 22.58 -16.37 -25.89
C GLN A 238 22.31 -17.47 -24.85
N GLN A 239 22.94 -18.65 -24.99
CA GLN A 239 22.80 -19.75 -24.02
C GLN A 239 23.34 -19.35 -22.64
N ARG A 240 24.52 -18.72 -22.59
CA ARG A 240 25.11 -18.24 -21.34
C ARG A 240 24.23 -17.17 -20.67
N ILE A 241 23.69 -16.23 -21.46
CA ILE A 241 22.77 -15.19 -20.95
C ILE A 241 21.51 -15.82 -20.37
N VAL A 242 20.85 -16.72 -21.10
CA VAL A 242 19.63 -17.39 -20.63
C VAL A 242 19.88 -18.12 -19.31
N ALA A 243 20.94 -18.94 -19.25
CA ALA A 243 21.30 -19.66 -18.05
C ALA A 243 21.55 -18.72 -16.86
N LYS A 244 22.23 -17.59 -17.09
CA LYS A 244 22.52 -16.63 -16.02
C LYS A 244 21.30 -15.84 -15.57
N VAL A 245 20.41 -15.47 -16.48
CA VAL A 245 19.13 -14.82 -16.13
C VAL A 245 18.27 -15.77 -15.30
N ASP A 246 18.14 -17.03 -15.70
CA ASP A 246 17.34 -18.01 -14.97
C ASP A 246 17.89 -18.24 -13.54
N GLU A 247 19.22 -18.36 -13.39
CA GLU A 247 19.90 -18.45 -12.10
C GLU A 247 19.56 -17.26 -11.19
N LEU A 248 19.73 -16.03 -11.70
CA LEU A 248 19.53 -14.81 -10.92
C LEU A 248 18.05 -14.52 -10.63
N MET A 249 17.14 -14.88 -11.54
CA MET A 249 15.70 -14.78 -11.31
C MET A 249 15.24 -15.77 -10.23
N THR A 250 15.78 -16.99 -10.24
CA THR A 250 15.54 -17.99 -9.19
C THR A 250 16.02 -17.48 -7.84
N LEU A 251 17.20 -16.85 -7.79
CA LEU A 251 17.69 -16.21 -6.57
C LEU A 251 16.77 -15.06 -6.11
N CYS A 252 16.27 -14.24 -7.04
CA CYS A 252 15.29 -13.21 -6.72
C CYS A 252 14.00 -13.80 -6.11
N ASP A 253 13.49 -14.92 -6.65
CA ASP A 253 12.32 -15.63 -6.10
C ASP A 253 12.57 -16.11 -4.67
N GLN A 254 13.73 -16.72 -4.41
CA GLN A 254 14.12 -17.20 -3.08
C GLN A 254 14.23 -16.05 -2.08
N LEU A 255 14.82 -14.92 -2.48
CA LEU A 255 14.93 -13.73 -1.65
C LEU A 255 13.55 -13.13 -1.33
N GLU A 256 12.64 -13.12 -2.30
CA GLU A 256 11.28 -12.62 -2.14
C GLU A 256 10.49 -13.49 -1.16
N ALA A 257 10.57 -14.82 -1.33
CA ALA A 257 9.97 -15.79 -0.43
C ALA A 257 10.51 -15.65 1.00
N ALA A 258 11.83 -15.61 1.18
CA ALA A 258 12.46 -15.45 2.49
C ALA A 258 12.08 -14.13 3.18
N ARG A 259 12.00 -13.03 2.41
CA ARG A 259 11.55 -11.72 2.92
C ARG A 259 10.10 -11.77 3.38
N ASN A 260 9.21 -12.37 2.57
CA ASN A 260 7.80 -12.51 2.89
C ASN A 260 7.59 -13.37 4.14
N GLU A 261 8.33 -14.48 4.28
CA GLU A 261 8.27 -15.32 5.47
C GLU A 261 8.76 -14.58 6.73
N ARG A 262 9.90 -13.88 6.63
CA ARG A 262 10.46 -13.06 7.72
C ARG A 262 9.46 -12.01 8.19
N GLU A 263 8.82 -11.32 7.26
CA GLU A 263 7.81 -10.31 7.58
C GLU A 263 6.55 -10.93 8.21
N ALA A 264 6.04 -12.04 7.68
CA ALA A 264 4.88 -12.74 8.24
C ALA A 264 5.16 -13.26 9.66
N ARG A 265 6.39 -13.75 9.91
CA ARG A 265 6.83 -14.18 11.25
C ARG A 265 6.91 -12.99 12.21
N ARG A 266 7.47 -11.88 11.76
CA ARG A 266 7.54 -10.63 12.54
C ARG A 266 6.14 -10.14 12.92
N GLN A 267 5.23 -10.03 11.96
CA GLN A 267 3.85 -9.57 12.21
C GLN A 267 3.14 -10.41 13.25
N ARG A 268 3.26 -11.74 13.17
CA ARG A 268 2.70 -12.65 14.19
C ARG A 268 3.31 -12.42 15.57
N LEU A 269 4.63 -12.28 15.67
CA LEU A 269 5.31 -12.04 16.95
C LEU A 269 4.96 -10.66 17.53
N THR A 270 4.88 -9.62 16.71
CA THR A 270 4.47 -8.27 17.12
C THR A 270 3.04 -8.29 17.65
N ALA A 271 2.10 -8.89 16.89
CA ALA A 271 0.70 -9.01 17.31
C ALA A 271 0.57 -9.79 18.63
N ALA A 272 1.23 -10.94 18.76
CA ALA A 272 1.21 -11.74 19.99
C ALA A 272 1.81 -10.98 21.19
N SER A 273 2.89 -10.23 20.99
CA SER A 273 3.54 -9.45 22.05
C SER A 273 2.68 -8.27 22.52
N LEU A 274 2.07 -7.54 21.58
CA LEU A 274 1.11 -6.49 21.90
C LEU A 274 -0.16 -7.06 22.56
N GLN A 275 -0.62 -8.24 22.16
CA GLN A 275 -1.74 -8.91 22.81
C GLN A 275 -1.43 -9.24 24.28
N ARG A 276 -0.23 -9.75 24.60
CA ARG A 276 0.17 -10.01 25.99
C ARG A 276 0.20 -8.73 26.83
N LEU A 277 0.66 -7.61 26.26
CA LEU A 277 0.57 -6.29 26.91
C LEU A 277 -0.87 -5.86 27.17
N ASN A 278 -1.78 -6.17 26.25
CA ASN A 278 -3.20 -5.87 26.43
C ASN A 278 -3.91 -6.85 27.37
N GLN A 279 -3.36 -8.03 27.66
CA GLN A 279 -3.99 -9.04 28.51
C GLN A 279 -2.95 -9.71 29.44
N PRO A 280 -2.28 -8.93 30.32
CA PRO A 280 -1.30 -9.49 31.23
C PRO A 280 -2.00 -10.30 32.33
N ALA A 281 -1.36 -11.38 32.78
CA ALA A 281 -1.86 -12.18 33.91
C ALA A 281 -1.79 -11.40 35.24
N ASP A 282 -0.70 -10.67 35.44
CA ASP A 282 -0.46 -9.82 36.62
C ASP A 282 0.51 -8.66 36.29
N ALA A 283 0.82 -7.84 37.29
CA ALA A 283 1.72 -6.69 37.13
C ALA A 283 3.19 -7.09 36.88
N ALA A 284 3.63 -8.29 37.27
CA ALA A 284 4.99 -8.77 37.00
C ALA A 284 5.11 -9.23 35.54
N ALA A 285 4.13 -10.00 35.06
CA ALA A 285 3.98 -10.41 33.67
C ALA A 285 3.94 -9.19 32.73
N LEU A 286 3.13 -8.18 33.05
CA LEU A 286 3.08 -6.94 32.27
C LEU A 286 4.47 -6.29 32.12
N ARG A 287 5.24 -6.17 33.21
CA ARG A 287 6.59 -5.60 33.17
C ARG A 287 7.54 -6.46 32.34
N ALA A 288 7.46 -7.77 32.46
CA ALA A 288 8.28 -8.70 31.68
C ALA A 288 7.96 -8.61 30.18
N ASP A 289 6.68 -8.59 29.81
CA ASP A 289 6.22 -8.46 28.43
C ASP A 289 6.57 -7.08 27.84
N ALA A 290 6.47 -6.01 28.63
CA ALA A 290 6.88 -4.67 28.21
C ALA A 290 8.38 -4.62 27.94
N ARG A 291 9.19 -5.19 28.85
CA ARG A 291 10.64 -5.30 28.67
C ARG A 291 10.99 -6.11 27.43
N PHE A 292 10.30 -7.24 27.20
CA PHE A 292 10.50 -8.03 25.99
C PHE A 292 10.21 -7.22 24.72
N TYR A 293 9.07 -6.53 24.68
CA TYR A 293 8.68 -5.75 23.51
C TYR A 293 9.66 -4.60 23.24
N LEU A 294 10.02 -3.83 24.28
CA LEU A 294 10.93 -2.70 24.17
C LEU A 294 12.36 -3.13 23.77
N ASN A 295 12.88 -4.22 24.35
CA ASN A 295 14.19 -4.76 23.98
C ASN A 295 14.24 -5.25 22.52
N ASN A 296 13.09 -5.59 21.94
CA ASN A 296 12.98 -6.07 20.57
C ASN A 296 12.27 -5.07 19.65
N LEU A 297 12.11 -3.81 20.07
CA LEU A 297 11.28 -2.81 19.38
C LEU A 297 11.70 -2.64 17.91
N THR A 298 13.00 -2.49 17.66
CA THR A 298 13.55 -2.30 16.30
C THR A 298 13.38 -3.53 15.41
N ARG A 299 13.21 -4.72 15.99
CA ARG A 299 12.98 -5.97 15.25
C ARG A 299 11.50 -6.25 15.00
N LEU A 300 10.63 -5.78 15.88
CA LEU A 300 9.18 -6.00 15.84
C LEU A 300 8.44 -4.88 15.09
N THR A 301 8.99 -3.66 15.11
CA THR A 301 8.39 -2.45 14.58
C THR A 301 9.28 -1.89 13.47
N THR A 302 9.13 -2.44 12.28
CA THR A 302 9.91 -2.10 11.08
C THR A 302 9.10 -1.33 10.03
N ARG A 303 7.79 -1.15 10.25
CA ARG A 303 6.89 -0.43 9.34
C ARG A 303 5.98 0.54 10.09
N PRO A 304 5.62 1.70 9.52
CA PRO A 304 4.71 2.67 10.13
C PRO A 304 3.38 2.06 10.61
N GLU A 305 2.79 1.15 9.84
CA GLU A 305 1.53 0.49 10.21
C GLU A 305 1.59 -0.28 11.55
N GLN A 306 2.78 -0.79 11.93
CA GLN A 306 2.97 -1.49 13.21
C GLN A 306 2.93 -0.53 14.41
N ILE A 307 3.29 0.75 14.19
CA ILE A 307 3.25 1.78 15.24
C ILE A 307 1.81 2.10 15.64
N LYS A 308 0.85 2.02 14.71
CA LYS A 308 -0.57 2.25 15.03
C LYS A 308 -1.09 1.29 16.11
N GLN A 309 -0.67 0.02 16.06
CA GLN A 309 -1.04 -0.99 17.07
C GLN A 309 -0.37 -0.71 18.43
N LEU A 310 0.88 -0.22 18.41
CA LEU A 310 1.58 0.20 19.62
C LEU A 310 0.89 1.38 20.30
N ARG A 311 0.51 2.41 19.54
CA ARG A 311 -0.27 3.56 20.05
C ARG A 311 -1.56 3.10 20.73
N GLN A 312 -2.31 2.21 20.08
CA GLN A 312 -3.54 1.67 20.67
C GLN A 312 -3.26 0.89 21.98
N THR A 313 -2.14 0.16 22.04
CA THR A 313 -1.74 -0.57 23.24
C THR A 313 -1.38 0.37 24.38
N ILE A 314 -0.67 1.47 24.10
CA ILE A 314 -0.38 2.53 25.08
C ILE A 314 -1.67 3.12 25.64
N LEU A 315 -2.63 3.46 24.77
CA LEU A 315 -3.93 3.98 25.19
C LEU A 315 -4.70 2.98 26.06
N ASN A 316 -4.70 1.71 25.69
CA ASN A 316 -5.37 0.66 26.46
C ASN A 316 -4.72 0.46 27.84
N LEU A 317 -3.39 0.55 27.94
CA LEU A 317 -2.68 0.50 29.23
C LEU A 317 -2.99 1.72 30.10
N ALA A 318 -3.09 2.91 29.49
CA ALA A 318 -3.41 4.17 30.17
C ALA A 318 -4.75 4.09 30.90
N VAL A 319 -5.80 3.66 30.21
CA VAL A 319 -7.18 3.68 30.74
C VAL A 319 -7.50 2.50 31.67
N ARG A 320 -6.55 1.58 31.87
CA ARG A 320 -6.66 0.41 32.77
C ARG A 320 -5.79 0.53 34.03
N GLY A 321 -5.12 1.66 34.24
CA GLY A 321 -4.22 1.87 35.38
C GLY A 321 -2.95 1.03 35.33
N CYS A 322 -2.53 0.66 34.11
CA CYS A 322 -1.38 -0.20 33.85
C CYS A 322 -0.19 0.56 33.26
N LEU A 323 -0.33 1.87 32.99
CA LEU A 323 0.72 2.68 32.36
C LEU A 323 1.64 3.39 33.34
N VAL A 324 1.11 3.84 34.48
CA VAL A 324 1.86 4.55 35.52
C VAL A 324 1.68 3.85 36.88
N PRO A 325 2.66 3.93 37.79
CA PRO A 325 2.48 3.45 39.16
C PRO A 325 1.35 4.19 39.89
N GLN A 326 0.57 3.45 40.67
CA GLN A 326 -0.42 4.00 41.60
C GLN A 326 0.29 4.53 42.85
N ASP A 327 -0.15 5.67 43.36
CA ASP A 327 0.36 6.25 44.61
C ASP A 327 -0.71 6.15 45.71
N PRO A 328 -0.50 5.36 46.77
CA PRO A 328 -1.45 5.24 47.88
C PRO A 328 -1.72 6.56 48.62
N LYS A 329 -0.89 7.59 48.43
CA LYS A 329 -1.07 8.92 49.02
C LYS A 329 -1.97 9.83 48.18
N ASP A 330 -2.28 9.44 46.95
CA ASP A 330 -3.21 10.20 46.14
C ASP A 330 -4.60 10.18 46.77
N GLU A 331 -5.30 11.31 46.71
CA GLU A 331 -6.69 11.38 47.11
C GLU A 331 -7.55 10.48 46.20
N PRO A 332 -8.32 9.53 46.75
CA PRO A 332 -9.02 8.54 45.95
C PRO A 332 -10.12 9.20 45.09
N ALA A 333 -10.41 8.58 43.95
CA ALA A 333 -11.43 9.06 43.00
C ALA A 333 -12.87 9.06 43.57
N SER A 334 -13.09 8.48 44.75
CA SER A 334 -14.33 8.65 45.49
C SER A 334 -14.53 10.08 45.99
N GLU A 335 -13.46 10.78 46.41
CA GLU A 335 -13.56 12.16 46.91
C GLU A 335 -13.79 13.16 45.78
N LEU A 336 -13.12 12.99 44.65
CA LEU A 336 -13.35 13.84 43.47
C LEU A 336 -14.82 13.73 43.00
N LEU A 337 -15.43 12.55 43.09
CA LEU A 337 -16.85 12.37 42.79
C LEU A 337 -17.77 13.11 43.76
N LYS A 338 -17.43 13.15 45.06
CA LYS A 338 -18.19 13.92 46.04
C LYS A 338 -18.16 15.42 45.71
N ARG A 339 -17.01 15.94 45.29
CA ARG A 339 -16.88 17.35 44.84
C ARG A 339 -17.68 17.62 43.58
N ILE A 340 -17.59 16.75 42.56
CA ILE A 340 -18.41 16.86 41.34
C ILE A 340 -19.90 16.87 41.68
N ARG A 341 -20.34 16.02 42.62
CA ARG A 341 -21.74 15.99 43.08
C ARG A 341 -22.15 17.29 43.78
N ALA A 342 -21.26 17.90 44.57
CA ALA A 342 -21.50 19.17 45.24
C ALA A 342 -21.55 20.37 44.28
N GLU A 343 -20.78 20.33 43.19
CA GLU A 343 -20.78 21.36 42.13
C GLU A 343 -22.04 21.34 41.26
N ARG A 344 -22.82 20.25 41.28
CA ARG A 344 -24.06 20.16 40.52
C ARG A 344 -25.13 21.04 41.15
N VAL A 345 -25.55 22.07 40.42
CA VAL A 345 -26.67 22.94 40.80
C VAL A 345 -27.93 22.11 41.04
N ILE A 346 -28.56 22.32 42.21
CA ILE A 346 -29.81 21.73 42.67
C ILE A 346 -30.91 22.01 41.61
N GLY A 347 -31.31 21.00 40.83
CA GLY A 347 -32.37 21.20 39.83
C GLY A 347 -32.64 20.05 38.84
N LYS A 348 -31.68 19.13 38.60
CA LYS A 348 -31.94 17.90 37.83
C LYS A 348 -31.89 16.70 38.76
N ASN A 349 -33.07 16.17 39.09
CA ASN A 349 -33.28 15.05 40.00
C ASN A 349 -32.76 13.74 39.37
N ILE A 350 -31.44 13.51 39.43
CA ILE A 350 -30.83 12.23 39.03
C ILE A 350 -30.75 11.37 40.29
N LYS A 351 -31.54 10.29 40.32
CA LYS A 351 -31.48 9.28 41.39
C LYS A 351 -30.04 8.79 41.54
N THR A 352 -29.50 8.93 42.74
CA THR A 352 -28.20 8.41 43.16
C THR A 352 -28.18 6.88 42.98
N PRO A 353 -27.39 6.32 42.05
CA PRO A 353 -27.19 4.88 42.01
C PRO A 353 -26.31 4.48 43.22
N ALA A 354 -26.66 3.39 43.88
CA ALA A 354 -25.88 2.85 44.99
C ALA A 354 -24.42 2.60 44.56
N GLU A 355 -23.48 3.07 45.38
CA GLU A 355 -22.06 2.70 45.30
C GLU A 355 -21.96 1.19 45.45
N LYS A 356 -21.68 0.49 44.35
CA LYS A 356 -21.19 -0.88 44.43
C LYS A 356 -19.67 -0.80 44.58
N PRO A 357 -19.06 -1.50 45.55
CA PRO A 357 -17.62 -1.70 45.59
C PRO A 357 -17.18 -2.21 44.22
N SER A 358 -16.22 -1.53 43.62
CA SER A 358 -15.71 -1.90 42.31
C SER A 358 -14.61 -2.94 42.50
N GLU A 359 -15.00 -4.20 42.63
CA GLU A 359 -14.04 -5.31 42.68
C GLU A 359 -13.22 -5.34 41.37
N GLY A 360 -11.89 -5.46 41.50
CA GLY A 360 -10.98 -5.59 40.36
C GLY A 360 -10.51 -4.27 39.73
N LEU A 361 -10.76 -3.10 40.34
CA LEU A 361 -10.14 -1.84 39.90
C LEU A 361 -8.75 -1.63 40.52
N PRO A 362 -7.90 -0.81 39.86
CA PRO A 362 -6.70 -0.26 40.47
C PRO A 362 -6.99 0.47 41.80
N VAL A 363 -6.00 0.52 42.69
CA VAL A 363 -6.09 1.23 43.98
C VAL A 363 -6.40 2.70 43.75
N GLY A 364 -7.37 3.24 44.48
CA GLY A 364 -7.78 4.64 44.41
C GLY A 364 -8.70 5.00 43.23
N TRP A 365 -8.93 4.08 42.29
CA TRP A 365 -9.83 4.32 41.16
C TRP A 365 -11.29 4.12 41.54
N ASN A 366 -12.18 4.79 40.81
CA ASN A 366 -13.62 4.63 40.97
C ASN A 366 -14.33 4.39 39.63
N ALA A 367 -15.28 3.44 39.61
CA ALA A 367 -16.17 3.22 38.47
C ALA A 367 -17.55 3.84 38.71
N ALA A 368 -17.95 4.77 37.84
CA ALA A 368 -19.29 5.36 37.84
C ALA A 368 -19.78 5.58 36.41
N ASN A 369 -21.04 5.97 36.25
CA ASN A 369 -21.56 6.29 34.92
C ASN A 369 -21.00 7.64 34.46
N LEU A 370 -20.94 7.90 33.15
CA LEU A 370 -20.55 9.20 32.61
C LEU A 370 -21.43 10.33 33.18
N SER A 371 -22.73 10.05 33.40
CA SER A 371 -23.65 10.98 34.04
C SER A 371 -23.32 11.29 35.49
N ASP A 372 -22.37 10.61 36.13
CA ASP A 372 -21.89 10.88 37.48
C ASP A 372 -20.64 11.78 37.48
N TYR A 373 -19.94 11.86 36.34
CA TYR A 373 -18.75 12.70 36.16
C TYR A 373 -19.03 14.00 35.40
N ALA A 374 -19.97 14.01 34.45
CA ALA A 374 -20.32 15.20 33.69
C ALA A 374 -21.21 16.16 34.51
N LEU A 375 -20.89 17.45 34.52
CA LEU A 375 -21.75 18.49 35.10
C LEU A 375 -22.94 18.80 34.20
N ASP A 376 -22.72 18.77 32.88
CA ASP A 376 -23.78 18.90 31.89
C ASP A 376 -23.47 18.11 30.63
N VAL A 377 -24.51 17.63 29.97
CA VAL A 377 -24.43 16.96 28.68
C VAL A 377 -25.57 17.49 27.83
N CYS A 378 -25.24 18.03 26.66
CA CYS A 378 -26.23 18.63 25.78
C CYS A 378 -25.99 18.18 24.33
N THR A 379 -27.08 17.84 23.65
CA THR A 379 -27.05 17.63 22.19
C THR A 379 -27.18 18.98 21.51
N GLY A 380 -26.40 19.24 20.45
CA GLY A 380 -26.58 20.45 19.66
C GLY A 380 -27.98 20.59 19.05
N PRO A 381 -28.34 21.78 18.54
CA PRO A 381 -29.70 22.10 18.10
C PRO A 381 -30.11 21.18 16.95
N PHE A 382 -31.32 20.63 17.01
CA PHE A 382 -31.87 19.75 15.97
C PHE A 382 -33.33 20.12 15.63
N GLY A 383 -33.79 19.67 14.46
CA GLY A 383 -35.15 19.97 13.98
C GLY A 383 -35.29 21.44 13.58
N SER A 384 -36.41 22.07 13.97
CA SER A 384 -36.73 23.48 13.66
C SER A 384 -35.89 24.51 14.43
N ALA A 385 -34.95 24.07 15.27
CA ALA A 385 -34.10 24.99 16.03
C ALA A 385 -33.10 25.75 15.15
N LEU A 386 -32.66 25.14 14.04
CA LEU A 386 -31.68 25.69 13.11
C LEU A 386 -31.90 25.14 11.69
N HIS A 387 -32.06 26.03 10.71
CA HIS A 387 -32.29 25.71 9.29
C HIS A 387 -31.05 25.96 8.43
N GLN A 388 -31.00 25.38 7.23
CA GLN A 388 -29.89 25.61 6.29
C GLN A 388 -29.74 27.09 5.91
N SER A 389 -30.84 27.84 5.86
CA SER A 389 -30.86 29.28 5.59
C SER A 389 -30.27 30.14 6.72
N ASP A 390 -30.12 29.58 7.92
CA ASP A 390 -29.59 30.31 9.08
C ASP A 390 -28.06 30.40 9.06
N TYR A 391 -27.39 29.58 8.24
CA TYR A 391 -25.94 29.58 8.12
C TYR A 391 -25.47 30.77 7.27
N ILE A 392 -24.46 31.46 7.78
CA ILE A 392 -23.77 32.55 7.11
C ILE A 392 -22.27 32.25 7.02
N ASN A 393 -21.55 33.08 6.27
CA ASN A 393 -20.10 33.08 6.29
C ASN A 393 -19.58 34.08 7.35
N GLY A 394 -18.65 33.66 8.21
CA GLY A 394 -17.96 34.57 9.15
C GLY A 394 -18.77 35.03 10.38
N GLY A 395 -19.78 34.27 10.82
CA GLY A 395 -20.53 34.48 12.06
C GLY A 395 -19.96 33.71 13.26
N ILE A 396 -20.82 33.38 14.24
CA ILE A 396 -20.48 32.52 15.39
C ILE A 396 -20.42 31.06 14.93
N PRO A 397 -19.28 30.35 15.06
CA PRO A 397 -19.14 28.99 14.54
C PRO A 397 -20.00 27.93 15.23
N LEU A 398 -20.44 26.94 14.46
CA LEU A 398 -21.04 25.70 14.95
C LEU A 398 -20.10 24.52 14.79
N VAL A 399 -19.94 23.74 15.86
CA VAL A 399 -18.98 22.63 15.90
C VAL A 399 -19.68 21.31 15.59
N ASN A 400 -19.51 20.81 14.36
CA ASN A 400 -19.99 19.51 13.90
C ASN A 400 -18.85 18.46 13.90
N PRO A 401 -19.15 17.16 13.77
CA PRO A 401 -18.13 16.10 13.77
C PRO A 401 -17.02 16.24 12.72
N SER A 402 -17.30 16.91 11.59
CA SER A 402 -16.30 17.21 10.55
C SER A 402 -15.22 18.20 11.02
N HIS A 403 -15.51 19.02 12.02
CA HIS A 403 -14.62 20.05 12.54
C HIS A 403 -13.67 19.52 13.63
N MET A 404 -13.87 18.28 14.09
CA MET A 404 -13.05 17.66 15.13
C MET A 404 -11.90 16.90 14.48
N ILE A 405 -10.68 17.44 14.57
CA ILE A 405 -9.47 16.86 13.96
C ILE A 405 -8.38 16.81 15.03
N ASN A 406 -7.85 15.61 15.30
CA ASN A 406 -6.77 15.40 16.26
C ASN A 406 -7.01 16.08 17.63
N ASP A 407 -8.19 15.84 18.21
CA ASP A 407 -8.64 16.38 19.50
C ASP A 407 -8.82 17.92 19.53
N ARG A 408 -8.72 18.59 18.38
CA ARG A 408 -8.91 20.04 18.23
C ARG A 408 -10.11 20.37 17.36
N ILE A 409 -10.66 21.56 17.57
CA ILE A 409 -11.73 22.11 16.75
C ILE A 409 -11.10 22.97 15.65
N ILE A 410 -11.34 22.60 14.40
CA ILE A 410 -10.99 23.36 13.20
C ILE A 410 -12.28 23.95 12.64
N SER A 411 -12.45 25.28 12.76
CA SER A 411 -13.65 25.97 12.30
C SER A 411 -13.78 25.99 10.78
N ASP A 412 -15.02 25.94 10.31
CA ASP A 412 -15.40 26.25 8.93
C ASP A 412 -16.25 27.52 8.96
N GLU A 413 -15.79 28.60 8.33
CA GLU A 413 -16.46 29.90 8.33
C GLU A 413 -17.88 29.82 7.75
N ARG A 414 -18.12 28.87 6.83
CA ARG A 414 -19.42 28.64 6.19
C ARG A 414 -20.44 27.99 7.14
N VAL A 415 -19.97 27.42 8.24
CA VAL A 415 -20.79 26.73 9.23
C VAL A 415 -20.86 27.60 10.49
N SER A 416 -21.40 28.80 10.31
CA SER A 416 -21.56 29.80 11.36
C SER A 416 -22.92 30.48 11.29
N VAL A 417 -23.35 31.14 12.36
CA VAL A 417 -24.65 31.83 12.45
C VAL A 417 -24.49 33.28 12.90
N PRO A 418 -25.44 34.18 12.54
CA PRO A 418 -25.45 35.55 13.06
C PRO A 418 -25.57 35.59 14.60
N LEU A 419 -25.10 36.68 15.21
CA LEU A 419 -25.13 36.86 16.67
C LEU A 419 -26.54 36.68 17.27
N GLY A 420 -27.58 37.23 16.63
CA GLY A 420 -28.96 37.08 17.13
C GLY A 420 -29.46 35.63 17.16
N ILE A 421 -29.02 34.78 16.22
CA ILE A 421 -29.32 33.34 16.25
C ILE A 421 -28.49 32.66 17.35
N ALA A 422 -27.23 33.04 17.53
CA ALA A 422 -26.38 32.51 18.60
C ALA A 422 -26.88 32.86 20.01
N GLU A 423 -27.48 34.04 20.19
CA GLU A 423 -28.14 34.45 21.44
C GLU A 423 -29.40 33.63 21.69
N ARG A 424 -30.24 33.43 20.65
CA ARG A 424 -31.42 32.55 20.71
C ARG A 424 -31.03 31.10 21.05
N LEU A 425 -29.86 30.65 20.59
CA LEU A 425 -29.31 29.31 20.81
C LEU A 425 -28.33 29.24 21.99
N SER A 426 -28.40 30.19 22.94
CA SER A 426 -27.47 30.29 24.07
C SER A 426 -27.35 29.04 24.95
N SER A 427 -28.37 28.16 24.99
CA SER A 427 -28.31 26.87 25.70
C SER A 427 -27.32 25.86 25.09
N TYR A 428 -26.93 26.07 23.82
CA TYR A 428 -25.95 25.24 23.10
C TYR A 428 -24.55 25.85 23.09
N ARG A 429 -24.35 26.96 23.83
CA ARG A 429 -23.09 27.68 23.89
C ARG A 429 -22.01 26.87 24.62
N LEU A 430 -20.87 26.76 23.96
CA LEU A 430 -19.67 26.10 24.45
C LEU A 430 -18.90 27.04 25.38
N GLU A 431 -18.40 26.49 26.48
CA GLU A 431 -17.48 27.12 27.39
C GLU A 431 -16.07 26.54 27.22
N SER A 432 -15.06 27.33 27.58
CA SER A 432 -13.67 26.86 27.59
C SER A 432 -13.54 25.63 28.49
N GLY A 433 -12.92 24.57 27.98
CA GLY A 433 -12.76 23.30 28.69
C GLY A 433 -13.94 22.33 28.53
N ASP A 434 -15.00 22.68 27.79
CA ASP A 434 -15.98 21.69 27.35
C ASP A 434 -15.32 20.70 26.38
N VAL A 435 -15.82 19.46 26.36
CA VAL A 435 -15.44 18.46 25.35
C VAL A 435 -16.60 18.30 24.37
N VAL A 436 -16.35 18.56 23.09
CA VAL A 436 -17.34 18.32 22.02
C VAL A 436 -17.09 16.94 21.44
N MET A 437 -18.14 16.14 21.29
CA MET A 437 -18.08 14.75 20.83
C MET A 437 -19.03 14.52 19.66
N ALA A 438 -18.60 13.71 18.69
CA ALA A 438 -19.46 13.30 17.60
C ALA A 438 -20.64 12.47 18.10
N ARG A 439 -21.85 12.92 17.78
CA ARG A 439 -23.09 12.16 17.98
C ARG A 439 -23.36 11.20 16.82
N ARG A 440 -23.02 11.62 15.61
CA ARG A 440 -23.21 10.88 14.35
C ARG A 440 -21.88 10.70 13.63
N GLY A 441 -21.73 9.59 12.92
CA GLY A 441 -20.51 9.29 12.16
C GLY A 441 -19.51 8.48 12.97
N GLU A 442 -18.22 8.86 12.93
CA GLU A 442 -17.15 8.12 13.60
C GLU A 442 -17.27 8.19 15.13
N VAL A 443 -17.45 7.03 15.77
CA VAL A 443 -17.57 6.90 17.23
C VAL A 443 -16.25 7.22 17.92
N GLY A 444 -16.33 8.03 18.97
CA GLY A 444 -15.15 8.41 19.77
C GLY A 444 -14.34 9.55 19.17
N ARG A 445 -14.82 10.20 18.10
CA ARG A 445 -14.29 11.48 17.64
C ARG A 445 -14.73 12.59 18.60
N ALA A 446 -13.79 13.37 19.09
CA ALA A 446 -14.04 14.46 20.02
C ALA A 446 -12.96 15.54 19.90
N ALA A 447 -13.21 16.70 20.50
CA ALA A 447 -12.27 17.80 20.60
C ALA A 447 -12.46 18.62 21.88
N LEU A 448 -11.39 19.24 22.34
CA LEU A 448 -11.42 20.20 23.46
C LEU A 448 -11.79 21.60 22.95
N VAL A 449 -12.68 22.29 23.69
CA VAL A 449 -12.97 23.71 23.47
C VAL A 449 -11.90 24.56 24.13
N GLU A 450 -11.14 25.29 23.34
CA GLU A 450 -10.08 26.20 23.80
C GLU A 450 -10.65 27.58 24.20
N PRO A 451 -9.90 28.41 24.97
CA PRO A 451 -10.38 29.70 25.45
C PRO A 451 -10.89 30.65 24.34
N HIS A 452 -10.23 30.65 23.18
CA HIS A 452 -10.60 31.48 22.03
C HIS A 452 -11.90 31.01 21.31
N GLN A 453 -12.39 29.83 21.66
CA GLN A 453 -13.60 29.20 21.10
C GLN A 453 -14.79 29.31 22.06
N LYS A 454 -14.61 29.96 23.22
CA LYS A 454 -15.69 30.26 24.14
C LYS A 454 -16.77 31.09 23.42
N GLY A 455 -18.02 30.70 23.57
CA GLY A 455 -19.14 31.36 22.93
C GLY A 455 -19.57 30.73 21.61
N TRP A 456 -18.79 29.81 21.05
CA TRP A 456 -19.19 29.01 19.90
C TRP A 456 -20.35 28.08 20.26
N LEU A 457 -20.99 27.49 19.25
CA LEU A 457 -22.16 26.65 19.44
C LEU A 457 -21.85 25.19 19.17
N CYS A 458 -22.42 24.30 19.99
CA CYS A 458 -22.43 22.87 19.70
C CYS A 458 -23.31 22.60 18.47
N GLY A 459 -22.78 21.90 17.46
CA GLY A 459 -23.50 21.61 16.22
C GLY A 459 -24.49 20.45 16.33
N THR A 460 -25.45 20.38 15.41
CA THR A 460 -26.54 19.37 15.36
C THR A 460 -26.05 17.91 15.40
N GLY A 461 -24.86 17.66 14.84
CA GLY A 461 -24.23 16.35 14.79
C GLY A 461 -23.39 16.01 16.03
N SER A 462 -23.43 16.82 17.08
CA SER A 462 -22.50 16.76 18.21
C SER A 462 -23.20 16.76 19.57
N PHE A 463 -22.49 16.28 20.58
CA PHE A 463 -22.73 16.57 21.99
C PHE A 463 -21.67 17.54 22.50
N TYR A 464 -22.00 18.37 23.48
CA TYR A 464 -20.98 18.89 24.39
C TYR A 464 -21.13 18.22 25.76
N LEU A 465 -19.98 18.03 26.41
CA LEU A 465 -19.85 17.52 27.76
C LEU A 465 -19.08 18.54 28.58
N ARG A 466 -19.70 19.01 29.67
CA ARG A 466 -19.08 19.90 30.65
C ARG A 466 -18.69 19.10 31.87
N PHE A 467 -17.51 19.34 32.43
CA PHE A 467 -17.00 18.64 33.60
C PHE A 467 -16.49 19.61 34.67
N SER A 468 -16.33 19.14 35.91
CA SER A 468 -15.60 19.86 36.97
C SER A 468 -14.10 19.86 36.66
N GLN A 469 -13.31 20.74 37.30
CA GLN A 469 -11.84 20.69 37.23
C GLN A 469 -11.25 19.37 37.76
N GLU A 470 -12.03 18.59 38.51
CA GLU A 470 -11.69 17.24 39.00
C GLU A 470 -11.52 16.18 37.90
N ILE A 471 -11.88 16.49 36.65
CA ILE A 471 -11.70 15.61 35.49
C ILE A 471 -10.72 16.26 34.52
N ASN A 472 -9.52 15.71 34.38
CA ASN A 472 -8.59 16.18 33.36
C ASN A 472 -9.19 15.92 31.95
N ARG A 473 -9.34 16.98 31.16
CA ARG A 473 -9.97 16.89 29.82
C ARG A 473 -9.18 16.06 28.83
N HIS A 474 -7.85 16.14 28.90
CA HIS A 474 -6.97 15.33 28.05
C HIS A 474 -7.06 13.86 28.44
N TYR A 475 -7.16 13.55 29.74
CA TYR A 475 -7.45 12.18 30.19
C TYR A 475 -8.80 11.68 29.69
N PHE A 476 -9.84 12.51 29.75
CA PHE A 476 -11.14 12.15 29.20
C PHE A 476 -11.09 11.89 27.68
N LEU A 477 -10.35 12.70 26.91
CA LEU A 477 -10.11 12.45 25.48
C LEU A 477 -9.37 11.12 25.24
N LEU A 478 -8.43 10.73 26.12
CA LEU A 478 -7.82 9.39 26.07
C LEU A 478 -8.84 8.26 26.27
N LEU A 479 -9.77 8.42 27.23
CA LEU A 479 -10.86 7.45 27.43
C LEU A 479 -11.71 7.28 26.17
N LEU A 480 -12.08 8.39 25.51
CA LEU A 480 -12.86 8.38 24.27
C LEU A 480 -12.15 7.70 23.09
N ARG A 481 -10.81 7.67 23.11
CA ARG A 481 -9.98 7.00 22.11
C ARG A 481 -9.67 5.54 22.45
N SER A 482 -9.89 5.12 23.69
CA SER A 482 -9.66 3.74 24.10
C SER A 482 -10.55 2.75 23.35
N THR A 483 -10.04 1.54 23.09
CA THR A 483 -10.83 0.49 22.43
C THR A 483 -12.07 0.15 23.24
N GLN A 484 -11.97 0.10 24.57
CA GLN A 484 -13.06 -0.30 25.46
C GLN A 484 -14.28 0.62 25.33
N LEU A 485 -14.09 1.94 25.43
CA LEU A 485 -15.21 2.89 25.34
C LEU A 485 -15.73 3.00 23.91
N ARG A 486 -14.84 2.99 22.90
CA ARG A 486 -15.26 2.99 21.49
C ARG A 486 -16.11 1.77 21.15
N SER A 487 -15.69 0.57 21.54
CA SER A 487 -16.44 -0.67 21.31
C SER A 487 -17.79 -0.68 22.03
N TYR A 488 -17.84 -0.17 23.27
CA TYR A 488 -19.11 -0.01 24.00
C TYR A 488 -20.08 0.93 23.26
N LEU A 489 -19.60 2.13 22.89
CA LEU A 489 -20.43 3.13 22.23
C LEU A 489 -20.86 2.65 20.84
N ALA A 490 -19.97 2.04 20.06
CA ALA A 490 -20.28 1.50 18.75
C ALA A 490 -21.28 0.34 18.81
N GLY A 491 -21.12 -0.59 19.76
CA GLY A 491 -22.02 -1.73 19.93
C GLY A 491 -23.42 -1.38 20.47
N LYS A 492 -23.59 -0.18 21.05
CA LYS A 492 -24.87 0.32 21.56
C LYS A 492 -25.51 1.40 20.68
N ALA A 493 -24.79 1.89 19.67
CA ALA A 493 -25.28 2.91 18.79
C ALA A 493 -26.48 2.40 17.95
N VAL A 494 -27.34 3.33 17.57
CA VAL A 494 -28.60 3.03 16.86
C VAL A 494 -28.48 3.50 15.41
N GLY A 495 -29.04 2.73 14.48
CA GLY A 495 -29.06 3.02 13.04
C GLY A 495 -28.19 2.06 12.24
N THR A 496 -28.74 1.53 11.14
CA THR A 496 -28.08 0.53 10.26
C THR A 496 -27.14 1.16 9.24
N THR A 497 -27.42 2.39 8.80
CA THR A 497 -26.62 3.11 7.76
C THR A 497 -25.74 4.23 8.34
N MET A 498 -26.14 4.83 9.47
CA MET A 498 -25.35 5.83 10.20
C MET A 498 -25.43 5.59 11.69
N VAL A 499 -24.27 5.39 12.30
CA VAL A 499 -24.10 5.20 13.74
C VAL A 499 -24.51 6.49 14.47
N ASN A 500 -25.51 6.41 15.35
CA ASN A 500 -26.03 7.55 16.10
C ASN A 500 -26.09 7.24 17.60
N LEU A 501 -25.48 8.10 18.40
CA LEU A 501 -25.49 8.03 19.86
C LEU A 501 -26.63 8.88 20.43
N ASN A 502 -27.19 8.46 21.56
CA ASN A 502 -28.21 9.21 22.30
C ASN A 502 -27.77 9.43 23.77
N HIS A 503 -28.44 10.36 24.45
CA HIS A 503 -28.13 10.68 25.86
C HIS A 503 -28.16 9.46 26.77
N ASN A 504 -29.10 8.53 26.59
CA ASN A 504 -29.21 7.34 27.44
C ASN A 504 -28.01 6.40 27.29
N ILE A 505 -27.50 6.20 26.07
CA ILE A 505 -26.28 5.43 25.81
C ILE A 505 -25.08 6.11 26.45
N LEU A 506 -24.91 7.41 26.18
CA LEU A 506 -23.75 8.18 26.65
C LEU A 506 -23.73 8.25 28.18
N ASN A 507 -24.86 8.62 28.79
CA ASN A 507 -24.98 8.77 30.24
C ASN A 507 -24.76 7.46 30.99
N LYS A 508 -25.08 6.29 30.39
CA LYS A 508 -24.88 4.97 31.01
C LYS A 508 -23.50 4.36 30.77
N ALA A 509 -22.64 5.01 29.98
CA ALA A 509 -21.28 4.54 29.78
C ALA A 509 -20.55 4.48 31.14
N ARG A 510 -20.10 3.29 31.54
CA ARG A 510 -19.36 3.08 32.77
C ARG A 510 -17.91 3.49 32.55
N LEU A 511 -17.48 4.53 33.25
CA LEU A 511 -16.12 5.07 33.18
C LEU A 511 -15.35 4.70 34.44
N GLN A 512 -14.10 4.31 34.24
CA GLN A 512 -13.12 4.06 35.31
C GLN A 512 -12.19 5.26 35.38
N ILE A 513 -12.30 6.04 36.46
CA ILE A 513 -11.57 7.31 36.62
C ILE A 513 -10.57 7.18 37.78
N PRO A 514 -9.27 7.47 37.55
CA PRO A 514 -8.25 7.55 38.58
C PRO A 514 -8.38 8.81 39.44
N PRO A 515 -7.65 8.88 40.57
CA PRO A 515 -7.33 10.14 41.25
C PRO A 515 -6.88 11.23 40.27
N LEU A 516 -7.23 12.49 40.55
CA LEU A 516 -6.88 13.62 39.66
C LEU A 516 -5.36 13.70 39.43
N ALA A 517 -4.55 13.52 40.47
CA ALA A 517 -3.10 13.50 40.35
C ALA A 517 -2.62 12.39 39.38
N GLU A 518 -3.19 11.20 39.46
CA GLU A 518 -2.88 10.10 38.54
C GLU A 518 -3.36 10.38 37.12
N GLN A 519 -4.52 11.03 36.92
CA GLN A 519 -4.97 11.46 35.58
C GLN A 519 -3.90 12.35 34.89
N HIS A 520 -3.32 13.31 35.63
CA HIS A 520 -2.22 14.14 35.11
C HIS A 520 -0.97 13.31 34.77
N ARG A 521 -0.57 12.39 35.65
CA ARG A 521 0.57 11.49 35.41
C ARG A 521 0.35 10.60 34.17
N ILE A 522 -0.86 10.10 33.97
CA ILE A 522 -1.24 9.29 32.80
C ILE A 522 -1.12 10.13 31.52
N VAL A 523 -1.71 11.32 31.48
CA VAL A 523 -1.66 12.20 30.30
C VAL A 523 -0.21 12.50 29.92
N ALA A 524 0.60 12.96 30.88
CA ALA A 524 2.00 13.26 30.64
C ALA A 524 2.78 12.04 30.07
N ARG A 525 2.52 10.84 30.61
CA ARG A 525 3.19 9.62 30.13
C ARG A 525 2.71 9.20 28.74
N VAL A 526 1.42 9.34 28.43
CA VAL A 526 0.91 9.05 27.09
C VAL A 526 1.53 10.01 26.08
N ASP A 527 1.58 11.30 26.39
CA ASP A 527 2.15 12.31 25.48
C ASP A 527 3.62 12.02 25.18
N GLU A 528 4.42 11.67 26.20
CA GLU A 528 5.82 11.24 26.04
C GLU A 528 5.93 10.03 25.09
N LEU A 529 5.14 8.99 25.31
CA LEU A 529 5.20 7.76 24.51
C LEU A 529 4.66 7.97 23.08
N MET A 530 3.67 8.83 22.89
CA MET A 530 3.14 9.19 21.58
C MET A 530 4.17 9.98 20.78
N ALA A 531 4.90 10.90 21.41
CA ALA A 531 6.00 11.61 20.77
C ALA A 531 7.13 10.65 20.34
N LEU A 532 7.46 9.64 21.16
CA LEU A 532 8.41 8.59 20.77
C LEU A 532 7.89 7.78 19.57
N CYS A 533 6.60 7.46 19.54
CA CYS A 533 5.99 6.79 18.39
C CYS A 533 6.05 7.66 17.13
N ASP A 534 5.84 8.98 17.23
CA ASP A 534 5.98 9.91 16.10
C ASP A 534 7.42 9.93 15.56
N GLN A 535 8.42 9.96 16.45
CA GLN A 535 9.84 9.91 16.08
C GLN A 535 10.20 8.59 15.38
N LEU A 536 9.72 7.46 15.91
CA LEU A 536 9.94 6.14 15.29
C LEU A 536 9.31 6.06 13.91
N GLU A 537 8.11 6.60 13.74
CA GLU A 537 7.39 6.60 12.47
C GLU A 537 8.12 7.44 11.41
N ALA A 538 8.62 8.61 11.81
CA ALA A 538 9.46 9.46 10.97
C ALA A 538 10.77 8.74 10.58
N GLN A 539 11.46 8.12 11.53
CA GLN A 539 12.70 7.38 11.28
C GLN A 539 12.52 6.21 10.28
N LEU A 540 11.45 5.43 10.43
CA LEU A 540 11.13 4.33 9.51
C LEU A 540 10.82 4.85 8.11
N THR A 541 10.09 5.97 8.00
CA THR A 541 9.76 6.60 6.72
C THR A 541 11.02 7.12 6.02
N THR A 542 11.90 7.79 6.75
CA THR A 542 13.19 8.27 6.22
C THR A 542 14.07 7.11 5.77
N THR A 543 14.21 6.07 6.60
CA THR A 543 15.02 4.89 6.28
C THR A 543 14.52 4.21 4.99
N ALA A 544 13.21 4.06 4.82
CA ALA A 544 12.63 3.50 3.60
C ALA A 544 12.92 4.36 2.36
N SER A 545 12.86 5.70 2.50
CA SER A 545 13.21 6.63 1.42
C SER A 545 14.69 6.53 1.04
N ASP A 546 15.58 6.49 2.04
CA ASP A 546 17.02 6.42 1.85
C ASP A 546 17.44 5.09 1.20
N SER A 547 16.88 3.95 1.65
CA SER A 547 17.10 2.66 1.02
C SER A 547 16.67 2.65 -0.44
N ARG A 548 15.55 3.29 -0.79
CA ARG A 548 15.09 3.42 -2.18
C ARG A 548 16.03 4.26 -3.02
N ARG A 549 16.49 5.41 -2.51
CA ARG A 549 17.46 6.28 -3.21
C ARG A 549 18.81 5.59 -3.39
N LEU A 550 19.29 4.89 -2.38
CA LEU A 550 20.54 4.12 -2.44
C LEU A 550 20.45 3.01 -3.50
N LEU A 551 19.34 2.27 -3.52
CA LEU A 551 19.08 1.26 -4.56
C LEU A 551 19.13 1.89 -5.96
N GLU A 552 18.45 3.01 -6.17
CA GLU A 552 18.47 3.70 -7.46
C GLU A 552 19.88 4.15 -7.87
N ALA A 553 20.65 4.73 -6.94
CA ALA A 553 22.02 5.15 -7.20
C ALA A 553 22.94 3.97 -7.55
N VAL A 554 22.85 2.87 -6.80
CA VAL A 554 23.68 1.67 -7.04
C VAL A 554 23.32 0.98 -8.35
N LEU A 555 22.03 0.90 -8.71
CA LEU A 555 21.63 0.37 -10.01
C LEU A 555 22.13 1.25 -11.18
N ARG A 556 22.07 2.57 -11.03
CA ARG A 556 22.58 3.51 -12.04
C ARG A 556 24.10 3.39 -12.21
N ASP A 557 24.84 3.37 -11.10
CA ASP A 557 26.30 3.26 -11.10
C ASP A 557 26.78 1.93 -11.72
N ALA A 558 26.04 0.85 -11.48
CA ALA A 558 26.35 -0.45 -12.07
C ALA A 558 26.18 -0.47 -13.61
N LEU A 559 25.40 0.44 -14.21
CA LEU A 559 25.26 0.61 -15.66
C LEU A 559 26.34 1.49 -16.28
N THR A 560 26.88 2.45 -15.51
CA THR A 560 27.96 3.33 -15.98
C THR A 560 29.28 2.56 -16.12
N PRO A 561 30.06 2.80 -17.17
CA PRO A 561 31.38 2.19 -17.32
C PRO A 561 32.28 2.55 -16.13
N SER A 562 32.99 1.57 -15.59
CA SER A 562 34.05 1.82 -14.62
C SER A 562 35.20 2.50 -15.35
N GLU A 563 35.55 3.74 -14.97
CA GLU A 563 36.73 4.47 -15.50
C GLU A 563 38.06 3.72 -15.24
N ALA A 564 38.07 2.63 -14.48
CA ALA A 564 39.27 1.90 -14.08
C ALA A 564 39.77 0.79 -15.06
N GLN A 565 39.48 0.87 -16.36
CA GLN A 565 40.07 -0.06 -17.37
C GLN A 565 40.78 0.64 -18.53
N VAL A 566 41.14 1.93 -18.36
CA VAL A 566 42.07 2.62 -19.24
C VAL A 566 43.24 3.15 -18.40
N ALA A 567 44.13 2.26 -17.99
CA ALA A 567 45.46 2.59 -17.51
C ALA A 567 46.43 1.46 -17.85
#